data_AF-A0A1S9CU27-F1
#
_entry.id   AF-A0A1S9CU27-F1
#
_cell.length_a   1.000
_cell.length_b   1.000
_cell.length_c   1.000
_cell.angle_alpha   90.00
_cell.angle_beta   90.00
_cell.angle_gamma   90.00
#
_symmetry.space_group_name_H-M   'P 1'
#
loop_
_entity.id
_entity.type
_entity.pdbx_description
1 polymer ?
#
loop_
_entity_poly.entity_id
_entity_poly.type
_entity_poly.pdbx_seq_one_letter_code
_entity_poly.pdbx_strand_id
1 'polypeptide(L)'
;MRKINPLNDFAFKKIFGEKGREIELMSFLNAILYKTLSSPIAKITIIEHKELTKELIDDKLGIIDIRSQLEDGTVVNIEIQIRDQHNMEKRTVFYWSKLYTEGIKKGEDYKELSKVITINILDFNLLSTASYLSTFHLREDTQTEIILTDVMEIHFIEYPKFIEQVGENFKKLPITRWLKLLQKDIDENEIKELIEMEPVMAYVESTIDYITSDPQARLLYEGREKARLDRISLLRGAEEKGREAGREEGRKEGEIKGRKEGEIKGRLEGEIKTLFNYLKMTAEEIATELKQPLEQVQQIIDKLGR
;
A
#
# COMPACT_ATOMS: atom_id res chain seq x y z
N MET A 1 -18.99 -11.10 16.47
CA MET A 1 -17.72 -10.65 15.83
C MET A 1 -16.70 -11.77 15.91
N ARG A 2 -15.99 -12.04 14.80
CA ARG A 2 -14.98 -13.10 14.76
C ARG A 2 -13.78 -12.73 15.60
N LYS A 3 -13.24 -13.72 16.32
CA LYS A 3 -11.96 -13.58 17.04
C LYS A 3 -10.77 -13.56 16.07
N ILE A 4 -10.93 -14.23 14.93
CA ILE A 4 -9.93 -14.36 13.88
C ILE A 4 -10.27 -13.38 12.75
N ASN A 5 -9.29 -12.60 12.31
CA ASN A 5 -9.39 -11.79 11.11
C ASN A 5 -8.98 -12.65 9.89
N PRO A 6 -9.88 -12.94 8.93
CA PRO A 6 -9.53 -13.71 7.74
C PRO A 6 -8.45 -13.07 6.87
N LEU A 7 -8.31 -11.73 6.91
CA LEU A 7 -7.25 -10.99 6.21
C LEU A 7 -5.90 -11.00 6.96
N ASN A 8 -5.79 -11.69 8.10
CA ASN A 8 -4.49 -11.97 8.68
C ASN A 8 -3.74 -12.99 7.80
N ASP A 9 -2.44 -12.80 7.59
CA ASP A 9 -1.63 -13.63 6.69
C ASP A 9 -1.70 -15.14 7.03
N PHE A 10 -1.70 -15.48 8.32
CA PHE A 10 -1.79 -16.87 8.78
C PHE A 10 -3.18 -17.45 8.56
N ALA A 11 -4.23 -16.70 8.92
CA ALA A 11 -5.61 -17.16 8.72
C ALA A 11 -5.89 -17.37 7.23
N PHE A 12 -5.51 -16.42 6.39
CA PHE A 12 -5.71 -16.51 4.95
C PHE A 12 -4.96 -17.69 4.33
N LYS A 13 -3.72 -17.93 4.75
CA LYS A 13 -2.93 -19.11 4.35
C LYS A 13 -3.62 -20.42 4.73
N LYS A 14 -4.21 -20.49 5.93
CA LYS A 14 -4.97 -21.67 6.37
C LYS A 14 -6.24 -21.90 5.55
N ILE A 15 -6.90 -20.82 5.15
CA ILE A 15 -8.14 -20.87 4.36
C ILE A 15 -7.86 -21.30 2.91
N PHE A 16 -6.85 -20.73 2.27
CA PHE A 16 -6.67 -20.85 0.81
C PHE A 16 -5.34 -21.43 0.36
N GLY A 17 -4.34 -21.50 1.24
CA GLY A 17 -2.93 -21.69 0.86
C GLY A 17 -2.31 -23.01 1.31
N GLU A 18 -3.10 -23.94 1.83
CA GLU A 18 -2.67 -25.30 2.22
C GLU A 18 -3.19 -26.32 1.21
N LYS A 19 -2.44 -27.41 1.04
CA LYS A 19 -2.86 -28.54 0.22
C LYS A 19 -4.22 -29.06 0.69
N GLY A 20 -5.13 -29.30 -0.25
CA GLY A 20 -6.52 -29.65 0.04
C GLY A 20 -7.48 -28.46 0.03
N ARG A 21 -6.97 -27.22 -0.09
CA ARG A 21 -7.77 -25.97 -0.20
C ARG A 21 -8.01 -25.51 -1.65
N GLU A 22 -7.75 -26.39 -2.63
CA GLU A 22 -7.83 -26.05 -4.05
C GLU A 22 -9.24 -25.63 -4.45
N ILE A 23 -10.29 -26.20 -3.85
CA ILE A 23 -11.68 -25.87 -4.20
C ILE A 23 -12.02 -24.44 -3.73
N GLU A 24 -11.69 -24.11 -2.48
CA GLU A 24 -11.90 -22.79 -1.90
C GLU A 24 -11.10 -21.72 -2.66
N LEU A 25 -9.82 -21.99 -2.93
CA LEU A 25 -8.96 -21.07 -3.68
C LEU A 25 -9.45 -20.89 -5.13
N MET A 26 -9.83 -21.98 -5.81
CA MET A 26 -10.35 -21.92 -7.17
C MET A 26 -11.62 -21.08 -7.24
N SER A 27 -12.55 -21.28 -6.30
CA SER A 27 -13.80 -20.51 -6.28
C SER A 27 -13.53 -19.03 -5.98
N PHE A 28 -12.62 -18.73 -5.06
CA PHE A 28 -12.19 -17.36 -4.78
C PHE A 28 -11.56 -16.69 -6.01
N LEU A 29 -10.64 -17.38 -6.69
CA LEU A 29 -9.97 -16.84 -7.88
C LEU A 29 -10.92 -16.64 -9.07
N ASN A 30 -11.86 -17.57 -9.28
CA ASN A 30 -12.92 -17.39 -10.28
C ASN A 30 -13.77 -16.15 -10.00
N ALA A 31 -14.01 -15.83 -8.72
CA ALA A 31 -14.71 -14.62 -8.32
C ALA A 31 -13.88 -13.36 -8.56
N ILE A 32 -12.58 -13.35 -8.19
CA ILE A 32 -11.71 -12.18 -8.36
C ILE A 32 -11.43 -11.89 -9.84
N LEU A 33 -11.13 -12.93 -10.62
CA LEU A 33 -10.63 -12.83 -11.99
C LEU A 33 -11.74 -12.93 -13.05
N TYR A 34 -13.02 -12.87 -12.64
CA TYR A 34 -14.17 -13.08 -13.53
C TYR A 34 -14.21 -12.18 -14.78
N LYS A 35 -13.53 -11.01 -14.73
CA LYS A 35 -13.43 -10.06 -15.85
C LYS A 35 -12.25 -10.33 -16.78
N THR A 36 -11.21 -11.01 -16.31
CA THR A 36 -9.93 -11.17 -17.04
C THR A 36 -9.70 -12.59 -17.50
N LEU A 37 -10.34 -13.58 -16.86
CA LEU A 37 -10.34 -14.97 -17.33
C LEU A 37 -11.12 -15.10 -18.63
N SER A 38 -10.53 -15.77 -19.61
CA SER A 38 -11.21 -16.20 -20.84
C SER A 38 -12.24 -17.30 -20.57
N SER A 39 -12.01 -18.12 -19.55
CA SER A 39 -12.89 -19.18 -19.09
C SER A 39 -12.68 -19.43 -17.59
N PRO A 40 -13.70 -19.92 -16.86
CA PRO A 40 -13.53 -20.27 -15.46
C PRO A 40 -12.39 -21.27 -15.24
N ILE A 41 -11.64 -21.09 -14.15
CA ILE A 41 -10.61 -22.01 -13.68
C ILE A 41 -11.30 -23.33 -13.34
N ALA A 42 -10.90 -24.40 -14.02
CA ALA A 42 -11.41 -25.76 -13.79
C ALA A 42 -10.49 -26.59 -12.88
N LYS A 43 -9.20 -26.24 -12.81
CA LYS A 43 -8.20 -26.95 -12.02
C LYS A 43 -7.10 -26.00 -11.57
N ILE A 44 -6.68 -26.17 -10.32
CA ILE A 44 -5.61 -25.42 -9.68
C ILE A 44 -4.75 -26.36 -8.85
N THR A 45 -3.47 -26.08 -8.75
CA THR A 45 -2.53 -26.75 -7.84
C THR A 45 -1.88 -25.72 -6.94
N ILE A 46 -2.01 -25.89 -5.62
CA ILE A 46 -1.32 -25.04 -4.64
C ILE A 46 0.14 -25.48 -4.54
N ILE A 47 1.06 -24.53 -4.63
CA ILE A 47 2.50 -24.78 -4.54
C ILE A 47 2.96 -24.56 -3.11
N GLU A 48 3.42 -25.62 -2.44
CA GLU A 48 3.80 -25.62 -1.02
C GLU A 48 5.11 -24.85 -0.74
N HIS A 49 6.02 -24.78 -1.71
CA HIS A 49 7.30 -24.08 -1.58
C HIS A 49 7.14 -22.58 -1.89
N LYS A 50 7.06 -21.78 -0.82
CA LYS A 50 6.79 -20.33 -0.87
C LYS A 50 8.05 -19.45 -0.86
N GLU A 51 9.23 -20.04 -0.67
CA GLU A 51 10.50 -19.33 -0.77
C GLU A 51 10.84 -19.12 -2.25
N LEU A 52 10.94 -17.85 -2.68
CA LEU A 52 11.57 -17.53 -3.96
C LEU A 52 13.00 -18.11 -3.97
N THR A 53 13.36 -18.80 -5.04
CA THR A 53 14.63 -19.56 -5.12
C THR A 53 15.86 -18.73 -4.69
N LYS A 54 16.71 -19.33 -3.85
CA LYS A 54 17.89 -18.73 -3.17
C LYS A 54 19.10 -18.46 -4.09
N GLU A 55 18.89 -17.97 -5.30
CA GLU A 55 19.99 -17.52 -6.16
C GLU A 55 20.17 -16.01 -6.05
N LEU A 56 20.82 -15.62 -4.94
CA LEU A 56 21.47 -14.36 -4.53
C LEU A 56 21.11 -14.05 -3.07
N ILE A 57 22.07 -14.37 -2.19
CA ILE A 57 22.02 -14.10 -0.75
C ILE A 57 22.05 -12.58 -0.52
N ASP A 58 20.94 -12.02 -0.04
CA ASP A 58 20.91 -11.09 1.11
C ASP A 58 19.47 -10.83 1.58
N ASP A 59 19.16 -11.28 2.80
CA ASP A 59 18.22 -10.76 3.83
C ASP A 59 16.83 -10.19 3.48
N LYS A 60 16.31 -10.38 2.25
CA LYS A 60 14.93 -10.05 1.87
C LYS A 60 14.26 -11.23 1.17
N LEU A 61 14.23 -12.39 1.81
CA LEU A 61 13.37 -13.47 1.34
C LEU A 61 11.92 -12.98 1.37
N GLY A 62 11.39 -12.70 0.18
CA GLY A 62 9.98 -12.47 -0.03
C GLY A 62 9.26 -13.78 0.17
N ILE A 63 8.60 -13.94 1.31
CA ILE A 63 7.70 -15.07 1.54
C ILE A 63 6.40 -14.70 0.84
N ILE A 64 6.10 -15.42 -0.24
CA ILE A 64 4.81 -15.34 -0.92
C ILE A 64 3.72 -15.90 -0.02
N ASP A 65 2.56 -15.25 0.04
CA ASP A 65 1.48 -15.75 0.89
C ASP A 65 0.85 -17.02 0.30
N ILE A 66 0.42 -16.96 -0.97
CA ILE A 66 -0.15 -18.09 -1.70
C ILE A 66 0.36 -18.10 -3.13
N ARG A 67 0.96 -19.23 -3.54
CA ARG A 67 1.34 -19.51 -4.91
C ARG A 67 0.55 -20.71 -5.42
N SER A 68 0.06 -20.62 -6.64
CA SER A 68 -0.65 -21.71 -7.30
C SER A 68 -0.41 -21.71 -8.81
N GLN A 69 -0.71 -22.82 -9.46
CA GLN A 69 -0.62 -22.98 -10.90
C GLN A 69 -1.94 -23.49 -11.48
N LEU A 70 -2.39 -22.89 -12.57
CA LEU A 70 -3.57 -23.29 -13.34
C LEU A 70 -3.22 -24.39 -14.34
N GLU A 71 -4.24 -24.99 -14.97
CA GLU A 71 -4.04 -26.08 -15.95
C GLU A 71 -3.25 -25.67 -17.19
N ASP A 72 -3.35 -24.40 -17.61
CA ASP A 72 -2.62 -23.84 -18.76
C ASP A 72 -1.18 -23.41 -18.44
N GLY A 73 -0.71 -23.67 -17.21
CA GLY A 73 0.62 -23.27 -16.74
C GLY A 73 0.67 -21.89 -16.08
N THR A 74 -0.39 -21.07 -16.19
CA THR A 74 -0.46 -19.75 -15.55
C THR A 74 -0.19 -19.85 -14.05
N VAL A 75 0.74 -19.03 -13.57
CA VAL A 75 1.06 -18.94 -12.14
C VAL A 75 0.22 -17.83 -11.52
N VAL A 76 -0.44 -18.12 -10.41
CA VAL A 76 -1.18 -17.12 -9.64
C VAL A 76 -0.50 -16.93 -8.28
N ASN A 77 -0.15 -15.68 -8.00
CA ASN A 77 0.38 -15.21 -6.73
C ASN A 77 -0.66 -14.36 -6.01
N ILE A 78 -0.86 -14.60 -4.71
CA ILE A 78 -1.71 -13.76 -3.86
C ILE A 78 -0.88 -13.26 -2.69
N GLU A 79 -0.94 -11.96 -2.44
CA GLU A 79 -0.24 -11.26 -1.36
C GLU A 79 -1.26 -10.49 -0.53
N ILE A 80 -1.19 -10.60 0.80
CA ILE A 80 -1.99 -9.78 1.72
C ILE A 80 -1.11 -8.84 2.49
N GLN A 81 -1.52 -7.57 2.51
CA GLN A 81 -0.74 -6.53 3.11
C GLN A 81 -1.64 -5.60 3.90
N ILE A 82 -1.54 -5.71 5.22
CA ILE A 82 -2.37 -4.91 6.14
C ILE A 82 -1.79 -3.50 6.34
N ARG A 83 -0.55 -3.25 5.89
CA ARG A 83 0.11 -1.95 6.09
C ARG A 83 0.90 -1.52 4.88
N ASP A 84 0.85 -0.22 4.60
CA ASP A 84 1.73 0.41 3.66
C ASP A 84 3.18 0.41 4.18
N GLN A 85 4.09 -0.03 3.33
CA GLN A 85 5.54 0.04 3.53
C GLN A 85 6.21 0.99 2.52
N HIS A 86 5.40 1.71 1.75
CA HIS A 86 5.79 2.70 0.72
C HIS A 86 6.71 2.12 -0.36
N ASN A 87 6.56 0.82 -0.64
CA ASN A 87 7.33 0.11 -1.66
C ASN A 87 6.50 -0.97 -2.38
N MET A 88 5.17 -0.93 -2.25
CA MET A 88 4.29 -2.01 -2.69
C MET A 88 4.42 -2.26 -4.17
N GLU A 89 4.31 -1.22 -4.99
CA GLU A 89 4.31 -1.28 -6.45
C GLU A 89 5.60 -1.94 -6.95
N LYS A 90 6.75 -1.48 -6.43
CA LYS A 90 8.07 -2.03 -6.77
C LYS A 90 8.22 -3.48 -6.29
N ARG A 91 7.71 -3.81 -5.11
CA ARG A 91 7.78 -5.16 -4.54
C ARG A 91 6.90 -6.14 -5.33
N THR A 92 5.68 -5.74 -5.69
CA THR A 92 4.76 -6.52 -6.51
C THR A 92 5.41 -6.86 -7.86
N VAL A 93 6.00 -5.88 -8.54
CA VAL A 93 6.72 -6.12 -9.82
C VAL A 93 7.96 -7.00 -9.63
N PHE A 94 8.69 -6.84 -8.52
CA PHE A 94 9.83 -7.70 -8.20
C PHE A 94 9.43 -9.16 -7.95
N TYR A 95 8.35 -9.43 -7.22
CA TYR A 95 7.86 -10.81 -7.03
C TYR A 95 7.31 -11.40 -8.31
N TRP A 96 6.56 -10.61 -9.08
CA TRP A 96 6.11 -11.02 -10.41
C TRP A 96 7.29 -11.44 -11.28
N SER A 97 8.36 -10.63 -11.34
CA SER A 97 9.51 -10.92 -12.21
C SER A 97 10.25 -12.19 -11.79
N LYS A 98 10.38 -12.42 -10.48
CA LYS A 98 10.95 -13.67 -9.95
C LYS A 98 10.13 -14.88 -10.37
N LEU A 99 8.81 -14.85 -10.14
CA LEU A 99 7.92 -15.94 -10.55
C LEU A 99 7.92 -16.18 -12.06
N TYR A 100 7.96 -15.11 -12.85
CA TYR A 100 8.03 -15.19 -14.30
C TYR A 100 9.32 -15.87 -14.78
N THR A 101 10.46 -15.51 -14.18
CA THR A 101 11.75 -16.12 -14.54
C THR A 101 11.94 -17.54 -14.01
N GLU A 102 11.26 -17.93 -12.92
CA GLU A 102 11.33 -19.30 -12.39
C GLU A 102 10.70 -20.34 -13.33
N GLY A 103 9.81 -19.90 -14.22
CA GLY A 103 9.11 -20.78 -15.17
C GLY A 103 9.95 -21.26 -16.35
N ILE A 104 11.17 -20.71 -16.54
CA ILE A 104 12.01 -21.04 -17.70
C ILE A 104 13.40 -21.51 -17.27
N LYS A 105 13.88 -22.60 -17.88
CA LYS A 105 15.23 -23.12 -17.67
C LYS A 105 16.19 -22.67 -18.76
N LYS A 106 17.48 -22.71 -18.45
CA LYS A 106 18.54 -22.39 -19.41
C LYS A 106 18.41 -23.25 -20.67
N GLY A 107 18.19 -22.61 -21.82
CA GLY A 107 18.10 -23.26 -23.13
C GLY A 107 16.67 -23.53 -23.63
N GLU A 108 15.64 -23.20 -22.83
CA GLU A 108 14.24 -23.26 -23.27
C GLU A 108 13.88 -22.02 -24.12
N ASP A 109 12.89 -22.17 -25.01
CA ASP A 109 12.37 -21.08 -25.85
C ASP A 109 11.55 -20.12 -24.99
N TYR A 110 11.72 -18.81 -25.18
CA TYR A 110 10.93 -17.79 -24.48
C TYR A 110 9.42 -17.90 -24.75
N LYS A 111 9.00 -18.60 -25.81
CA LYS A 111 7.58 -18.91 -26.06
C LYS A 111 6.93 -19.77 -24.96
N GLU A 112 7.73 -20.48 -24.17
CA GLU A 112 7.24 -21.33 -23.06
C GLU A 112 7.00 -20.54 -21.77
N LEU A 113 7.32 -19.22 -21.75
CA LEU A 113 7.11 -18.39 -20.58
C LEU A 113 5.61 -18.26 -20.26
N SER A 114 5.23 -18.81 -19.12
CA SER A 114 3.84 -18.78 -18.65
C SER A 114 3.43 -17.42 -18.13
N LYS A 115 2.15 -17.08 -18.28
CA LYS A 115 1.53 -15.91 -17.67
C LYS A 115 1.65 -15.97 -16.14
N VAL A 116 1.87 -14.81 -15.53
CA VAL A 116 1.85 -14.65 -14.06
C VAL A 116 0.81 -13.60 -13.69
N ILE A 117 -0.17 -14.03 -12.89
CA ILE A 117 -1.20 -13.17 -12.28
C ILE A 117 -0.79 -12.89 -10.84
N THR A 118 -0.68 -11.62 -10.46
CA THR A 118 -0.40 -11.23 -9.06
C THR A 118 -1.60 -10.48 -8.50
N ILE A 119 -2.15 -10.94 -7.37
CA ILE A 119 -3.28 -10.34 -6.69
C ILE A 119 -2.81 -9.80 -5.34
N ASN A 120 -2.84 -8.49 -5.17
CA ASN A 120 -2.49 -7.82 -3.92
C ASN A 120 -3.77 -7.40 -3.21
N ILE A 121 -4.02 -7.93 -2.02
CA ILE A 121 -5.14 -7.55 -1.17
C ILE A 121 -4.61 -6.65 -0.05
N LEU A 122 -5.07 -5.40 -0.03
CA LEU A 122 -4.55 -4.32 0.81
C LEU A 122 -5.59 -3.87 1.82
N ASP A 123 -5.22 -3.78 3.10
CA ASP A 123 -6.06 -3.16 4.15
C ASP A 123 -5.84 -1.63 4.26
N PHE A 124 -5.40 -1.01 3.17
CA PHE A 124 -5.13 0.42 3.07
C PHE A 124 -5.30 0.87 1.61
N ASN A 125 -5.45 2.18 1.42
CA ASN A 125 -5.52 2.78 0.10
C ASN A 125 -4.11 3.14 -0.36
N LEU A 126 -3.70 2.57 -1.49
CA LEU A 126 -2.43 2.80 -2.17
C LEU A 126 -2.62 3.64 -3.44
N LEU A 127 -3.63 3.31 -4.24
CA LEU A 127 -3.83 3.87 -5.57
C LEU A 127 -4.75 5.08 -5.52
N SER A 128 -4.56 6.02 -6.46
CA SER A 128 -5.45 7.16 -6.66
C SER A 128 -6.75 6.81 -7.41
N THR A 129 -6.90 5.57 -7.87
CA THR A 129 -8.08 5.11 -8.59
C THR A 129 -9.31 5.09 -7.67
N ALA A 130 -10.49 5.39 -8.21
CA ALA A 130 -11.72 5.32 -7.42
C ALA A 130 -12.15 3.89 -7.10
N SER A 131 -11.85 2.91 -7.96
CA SER A 131 -12.30 1.52 -7.81
C SER A 131 -11.59 0.79 -6.66
N TYR A 132 -12.31 -0.07 -5.94
CA TYR A 132 -11.70 -1.00 -4.96
C TYR A 132 -10.90 -2.13 -5.61
N LEU A 133 -11.19 -2.45 -6.89
CA LEU A 133 -10.43 -3.42 -7.69
C LEU A 133 -9.80 -2.67 -8.87
N SER A 134 -8.47 -2.65 -8.93
CA SER A 134 -7.70 -2.11 -10.04
C SER A 134 -6.88 -3.22 -10.69
N THR A 135 -6.91 -3.31 -12.02
CA THR A 135 -6.17 -4.31 -12.79
C THR A 135 -5.23 -3.61 -13.78
N PHE A 136 -3.97 -4.04 -13.81
CA PHE A 136 -2.91 -3.50 -14.66
C PHE A 136 -2.37 -4.57 -15.60
N HIS A 137 -2.08 -4.17 -16.84
CA HIS A 137 -1.47 -4.97 -17.90
C HIS A 137 -0.42 -4.14 -18.64
N LEU A 138 0.38 -4.78 -19.50
CA LEU A 138 1.33 -4.11 -20.39
C LEU A 138 0.61 -3.64 -21.67
N ARG A 139 0.31 -2.34 -21.74
CA ARG A 139 -0.52 -1.74 -22.79
C ARG A 139 0.21 -0.59 -23.49
N GLU A 140 -0.23 -0.24 -24.69
CA GLU A 140 0.18 0.99 -25.37
C GLU A 140 -0.45 2.21 -24.69
N ASP A 141 0.27 3.34 -24.62
CA ASP A 141 -0.10 4.50 -23.82
C ASP A 141 -1.31 5.27 -24.38
N THR A 142 -1.46 5.32 -25.70
CA THR A 142 -2.51 6.09 -26.39
C THR A 142 -3.71 5.23 -26.78
N GLN A 143 -3.44 3.99 -27.19
CA GLN A 143 -4.38 2.98 -27.62
C GLN A 143 -4.43 1.86 -26.58
N THR A 144 -5.05 2.16 -25.44
CA THR A 144 -5.09 1.28 -24.25
C THR A 144 -5.79 -0.08 -24.47
N GLU A 145 -6.40 -0.31 -25.63
CA GLU A 145 -6.89 -1.60 -26.09
C GLU A 145 -5.79 -2.52 -26.64
N ILE A 146 -4.65 -1.96 -27.06
CA ILE A 146 -3.51 -2.71 -27.58
C ILE A 146 -2.66 -3.21 -26.41
N ILE A 147 -2.61 -4.52 -26.28
CA ILE A 147 -1.79 -5.23 -25.28
C ILE A 147 -0.49 -5.68 -25.97
N LEU A 148 0.66 -5.32 -25.40
CA LEU A 148 1.95 -5.79 -25.91
C LEU A 148 2.11 -7.30 -25.71
N THR A 149 1.74 -7.78 -24.52
CA THR A 149 1.70 -9.19 -24.12
C THR A 149 0.86 -9.34 -22.86
N ASP A 150 0.22 -10.49 -22.66
CA ASP A 150 -0.64 -10.81 -21.52
C ASP A 150 0.08 -11.58 -20.40
N VAL A 151 1.41 -11.78 -20.50
CA VAL A 151 2.22 -12.49 -19.49
C VAL A 151 2.19 -11.85 -18.11
N MET A 152 1.84 -10.55 -18.03
CA MET A 152 1.71 -9.80 -16.78
C MET A 152 0.27 -9.36 -16.56
N GLU A 153 -0.27 -9.74 -15.42
CA GLU A 153 -1.55 -9.25 -14.93
C GLU A 153 -1.44 -8.97 -13.43
N ILE A 154 -1.66 -7.72 -13.01
CA ILE A 154 -1.52 -7.31 -11.61
C ILE A 154 -2.84 -6.74 -11.13
N HIS A 155 -3.39 -7.31 -10.07
CA HIS A 155 -4.58 -6.83 -9.38
C HIS A 155 -4.21 -6.19 -8.05
N PHE A 156 -4.88 -5.10 -7.75
CA PHE A 156 -4.93 -4.48 -6.43
C PHE A 156 -6.38 -4.44 -5.96
N ILE A 157 -6.62 -5.06 -4.81
CA ILE A 157 -7.87 -5.01 -4.07
C ILE A 157 -7.63 -4.14 -2.84
N GLU A 158 -8.17 -2.93 -2.82
CA GLU A 158 -8.06 -2.00 -1.69
C GLU A 158 -9.30 -2.14 -0.82
N TYR A 159 -9.16 -2.88 0.27
CA TYR A 159 -10.27 -3.29 1.14
C TYR A 159 -11.03 -2.10 1.76
N PRO A 160 -10.40 -0.98 2.16
CA PRO A 160 -11.15 0.18 2.63
C PRO A 160 -12.10 0.76 1.58
N LYS A 161 -11.65 0.87 0.32
CA LYS A 161 -12.50 1.29 -0.82
C LYS A 161 -13.65 0.31 -1.04
N PHE A 162 -13.41 -1.00 -0.87
CA PHE A 162 -14.46 -2.01 -0.98
C PHE A 162 -15.55 -1.79 0.07
N ILE A 163 -15.19 -1.58 1.34
CA ILE A 163 -16.13 -1.32 2.43
C ILE A 163 -16.97 -0.07 2.13
N GLU A 164 -16.33 1.02 1.68
CA GLU A 164 -17.02 2.27 1.33
C GLU A 164 -17.98 2.13 0.15
N GLN A 165 -17.59 1.40 -0.90
CA GLN A 165 -18.36 1.33 -2.15
C GLN A 165 -19.45 0.26 -2.14
N VAL A 166 -19.19 -0.87 -1.47
CA VAL A 166 -20.07 -2.03 -1.50
C VAL A 166 -20.98 -2.04 -0.29
N GLY A 167 -20.43 -1.88 0.92
CA GLY A 167 -21.18 -2.00 2.17
C GLY A 167 -22.09 -3.23 2.18
N GLU A 168 -23.40 -2.99 2.26
CA GLU A 168 -24.46 -4.02 2.29
C GLU A 168 -24.82 -4.61 0.91
N ASN A 169 -24.37 -4.00 -0.20
CA ASN A 169 -24.70 -4.44 -1.57
C ASN A 169 -23.84 -5.63 -2.07
N PHE A 170 -23.27 -6.42 -1.16
CA PHE A 170 -22.29 -7.45 -1.47
C PHE A 170 -22.84 -8.65 -2.26
N LYS A 171 -24.16 -8.81 -2.35
CA LYS A 171 -24.82 -9.97 -2.95
C LYS A 171 -24.76 -10.02 -4.47
N LYS A 172 -24.48 -8.87 -5.13
CA LYS A 172 -24.59 -8.73 -6.59
C LYS A 172 -23.53 -9.49 -7.38
N LEU A 173 -22.28 -9.50 -6.91
CA LEU A 173 -21.16 -10.09 -7.64
C LEU A 173 -20.47 -11.16 -6.77
N PRO A 174 -19.95 -12.24 -7.37
CA PRO A 174 -19.16 -13.23 -6.64
C PRO A 174 -17.99 -12.61 -5.87
N ILE A 175 -17.24 -11.69 -6.50
CA ILE A 175 -16.13 -10.98 -5.83
C ILE A 175 -16.59 -10.27 -4.56
N THR A 176 -17.73 -9.58 -4.61
CA THR A 176 -18.20 -8.83 -3.45
C THR A 176 -18.66 -9.73 -2.32
N ARG A 177 -19.19 -10.92 -2.63
CA ARG A 177 -19.54 -11.96 -1.64
C ARG A 177 -18.29 -12.53 -0.97
N TRP A 178 -17.27 -12.88 -1.76
CA TRP A 178 -15.99 -13.35 -1.23
C TRP A 178 -15.28 -12.31 -0.37
N LEU A 179 -15.20 -11.06 -0.83
CA LEU A 179 -14.59 -9.99 -0.04
C LEU A 179 -15.38 -9.69 1.24
N LYS A 180 -16.73 -9.75 1.19
CA LYS A 180 -17.57 -9.62 2.39
C LYS A 180 -17.33 -10.77 3.36
N LEU A 181 -17.25 -12.02 2.91
CA LEU A 181 -16.94 -13.18 3.75
C LEU A 181 -15.62 -13.00 4.51
N LEU A 182 -14.63 -12.31 3.94
CA LEU A 182 -13.34 -12.08 4.59
C LEU A 182 -13.38 -10.95 5.65
N GLN A 183 -14.50 -10.26 5.81
CA GLN A 183 -14.64 -9.20 6.81
C GLN A 183 -14.62 -9.81 8.21
N LYS A 184 -13.80 -9.24 9.10
CA LYS A 184 -13.69 -9.71 10.49
C LYS A 184 -15.00 -9.58 11.26
N ASP A 185 -15.69 -8.47 11.06
CA ASP A 185 -16.86 -8.07 11.84
C ASP A 185 -18.18 -8.29 11.09
N ILE A 186 -18.20 -9.29 10.20
CA ILE A 186 -19.40 -9.74 9.49
C ILE A 186 -20.46 -10.32 10.46
N ASP A 187 -21.74 -10.11 10.15
CA ASP A 187 -22.86 -10.67 10.92
C ASP A 187 -23.08 -12.17 10.64
N GLU A 188 -23.57 -12.92 11.63
CA GLU A 188 -23.80 -14.36 11.48
C GLU A 188 -24.86 -14.69 10.43
N ASN A 189 -25.89 -13.85 10.26
CA ASN A 189 -26.90 -14.07 9.24
C ASN A 189 -26.35 -13.78 7.84
N GLU A 190 -25.48 -12.78 7.69
CA GLU A 190 -24.78 -12.52 6.44
C GLU A 190 -23.89 -13.70 6.04
N ILE A 191 -23.19 -14.32 7.00
CA ILE A 191 -22.42 -15.55 6.76
C ILE A 191 -23.33 -16.67 6.24
N LYS A 192 -24.47 -16.93 6.91
CA LYS A 192 -25.41 -17.98 6.50
C LYS A 192 -25.93 -17.74 5.08
N GLU A 193 -26.32 -16.50 4.77
CA GLU A 193 -26.78 -16.13 3.44
C GLU A 193 -25.67 -16.30 2.38
N LEU A 194 -24.43 -15.91 2.69
CA LEU A 194 -23.29 -16.13 1.80
C LEU A 194 -23.06 -17.62 1.51
N ILE A 195 -23.18 -18.48 2.52
CA ILE A 195 -23.06 -19.93 2.36
C ILE A 195 -24.23 -20.50 1.53
N GLU A 196 -25.45 -20.00 1.70
CA GLU A 196 -26.59 -20.41 0.87
C GLU A 196 -26.37 -20.04 -0.61
N MET A 197 -25.78 -18.87 -0.87
CA MET A 197 -25.46 -18.43 -2.23
C MET A 197 -24.26 -19.18 -2.82
N GLU A 198 -23.24 -19.45 -2.00
CA GLU A 198 -21.98 -20.09 -2.40
C GLU A 198 -21.56 -21.14 -1.35
N PRO A 199 -22.06 -22.40 -1.45
CA PRO A 199 -21.86 -23.44 -0.43
C PRO A 199 -20.40 -23.74 -0.08
N VAL A 200 -19.46 -23.48 -1.00
CA VAL A 200 -18.02 -23.61 -0.76
C VAL A 200 -17.52 -22.71 0.38
N MET A 201 -18.20 -21.60 0.66
CA MET A 201 -17.85 -20.69 1.76
C MET A 201 -17.98 -21.34 3.14
N ALA A 202 -18.76 -22.42 3.28
CA ALA A 202 -18.84 -23.18 4.53
C ALA A 202 -17.49 -23.75 4.96
N TYR A 203 -16.61 -24.09 4.01
CA TYR A 203 -15.27 -24.59 4.31
C TYR A 203 -14.36 -23.50 4.90
N VAL A 204 -14.54 -22.26 4.46
CA VAL A 204 -13.85 -21.08 5.02
C VAL A 204 -14.24 -20.92 6.49
N GLU A 205 -15.55 -20.97 6.78
CA GLU A 205 -16.04 -20.87 8.16
C GLU A 205 -15.54 -22.02 9.03
N SER A 206 -15.59 -23.27 8.53
CA SER A 206 -15.07 -24.41 9.27
C SER A 206 -13.58 -24.27 9.62
N THR A 207 -12.82 -23.61 8.75
CA THR A 207 -11.39 -23.35 8.97
C THR A 207 -11.18 -22.25 10.00
N ILE A 208 -12.01 -21.20 9.97
CA ILE A 208 -12.01 -20.15 11.00
C ILE A 208 -12.39 -20.74 12.36
N ASP A 209 -13.39 -21.61 12.42
CA ASP A 209 -13.81 -22.32 13.63
C ASP A 209 -12.72 -23.25 14.15
N TYR A 210 -12.00 -23.93 13.26
CA TYR A 210 -10.84 -24.76 13.62
C TYR A 210 -9.71 -23.91 14.24
N ILE A 211 -9.29 -22.83 13.57
CA ILE A 211 -8.25 -21.92 14.11
C ILE A 211 -8.71 -21.35 15.45
N THR A 212 -10.00 -21.02 15.55
CA THR A 212 -10.58 -20.52 16.78
C THR A 212 -10.56 -21.59 17.85
N SER A 213 -10.87 -22.86 17.58
CA SER A 213 -11.10 -23.88 18.62
C SER A 213 -9.84 -24.64 19.02
N ASP A 214 -8.89 -24.83 18.09
CA ASP A 214 -7.65 -25.55 18.33
C ASP A 214 -6.64 -24.69 19.13
N PRO A 215 -6.19 -25.13 20.32
CA PRO A 215 -5.30 -24.31 21.16
C PRO A 215 -3.95 -23.98 20.49
N GLN A 216 -3.40 -24.87 19.67
CA GLN A 216 -2.11 -24.65 19.01
C GLN A 216 -2.25 -23.67 17.85
N ALA A 217 -3.26 -23.85 17.00
CA ALA A 217 -3.57 -22.93 15.91
C ALA A 217 -3.92 -21.53 16.44
N ARG A 218 -4.71 -21.45 17.52
CA ARG A 218 -5.04 -20.19 18.19
C ARG A 218 -3.78 -19.50 18.73
N LEU A 219 -2.90 -20.23 19.41
CA LEU A 219 -1.65 -19.68 19.93
C LEU A 219 -0.74 -19.15 18.82
N LEU A 220 -0.63 -19.87 17.70
CA LEU A 220 0.13 -19.43 16.53
C LEU A 220 -0.45 -18.15 15.92
N TYR A 221 -1.77 -18.08 15.78
CA TYR A 221 -2.47 -16.89 15.31
C TYR A 221 -2.24 -15.70 16.25
N GLU A 222 -2.49 -15.87 17.55
CA GLU A 222 -2.33 -14.83 18.57
C GLU A 222 -0.88 -14.33 18.65
N GLY A 223 0.10 -15.25 18.55
CA GLY A 223 1.52 -14.91 18.52
C GLY A 223 1.90 -14.05 17.31
N ARG A 224 1.41 -14.39 16.12
CA ARG A 224 1.63 -13.57 14.90
C ARG A 224 0.93 -12.22 14.99
N GLU A 225 -0.30 -12.21 15.48
CA GLU A 225 -1.06 -10.98 15.65
C GLU A 225 -0.40 -10.06 16.68
N LYS A 226 0.13 -10.60 17.79
CA LYS A 226 0.92 -9.85 18.76
C LYS A 226 2.19 -9.28 18.14
N ALA A 227 2.99 -10.11 17.46
CA ALA A 227 4.21 -9.64 16.79
C ALA A 227 3.92 -8.53 15.77
N ARG A 228 2.78 -8.62 15.08
CA ARG A 228 2.28 -7.58 14.16
C ARG A 228 1.97 -6.28 14.91
N LEU A 229 1.19 -6.35 15.99
CA LEU A 229 0.83 -5.19 16.82
C LEU A 229 2.05 -4.53 17.45
N ASP A 230 3.00 -5.31 17.97
CA ASP A 230 4.26 -4.83 18.54
C ASP A 230 5.08 -4.08 17.49
N ARG A 231 5.17 -4.63 16.27
CA ARG A 231 5.85 -3.96 15.14
C ARG A 231 5.16 -2.65 14.74
N ILE A 232 3.82 -2.62 14.76
CA ILE A 232 3.06 -1.39 14.48
C ILE A 232 3.32 -0.34 15.55
N SER A 233 3.29 -0.73 16.83
CA SER A 233 3.57 0.16 17.95
C SER A 233 4.98 0.74 17.86
N LEU A 234 6.00 -0.09 17.61
CA LEU A 234 7.39 0.33 17.44
C LEU A 234 7.54 1.40 16.35
N LEU A 235 6.92 1.17 15.20
CA LEU A 235 7.04 2.07 14.05
C LEU A 235 6.26 3.36 14.24
N ARG A 236 5.08 3.33 14.86
CA ARG A 236 4.35 4.54 15.27
C ARG A 236 5.21 5.38 16.21
N GLY A 237 5.86 4.76 17.19
CA GLY A 237 6.78 5.47 18.08
C GLY A 237 8.00 6.05 17.35
N ALA A 238 8.49 5.38 16.30
CA ALA A 238 9.56 5.91 15.46
C ALA A 238 9.10 7.12 14.62
N GLU A 239 7.90 7.05 14.03
CA GLU A 239 7.29 8.13 13.26
C GLU A 239 7.01 9.36 14.14
N GLU A 240 6.47 9.16 15.34
CA GLU A 240 6.22 10.22 16.32
C GLU A 240 7.52 10.94 16.71
N LYS A 241 8.57 10.18 17.06
CA LYS A 241 9.91 10.74 17.34
C LYS A 241 10.50 11.47 16.14
N GLY A 242 10.34 10.94 14.93
CA GLY A 242 10.78 11.60 13.70
C GLY A 242 10.07 12.93 13.47
N ARG A 243 8.75 12.98 13.74
CA ARG A 243 7.95 14.19 13.64
C ARG A 243 8.33 15.23 14.69
N GLU A 244 8.60 14.81 15.92
CA GLU A 244 9.10 15.69 17.00
C GLU A 244 10.47 16.26 16.65
N ALA A 245 11.40 15.43 16.19
CA ALA A 245 12.72 15.86 15.76
C ALA A 245 12.64 16.87 14.61
N GLY A 246 11.82 16.61 13.58
CA GLY A 246 11.63 17.53 12.46
C GLY A 246 10.99 18.87 12.85
N ARG A 247 10.06 18.86 13.82
CA ARG A 247 9.50 20.11 14.37
C ARG A 247 10.55 20.92 15.11
N GLU A 248 11.37 20.27 15.92
CA GLU A 248 12.42 20.92 16.70
C GLU A 248 13.54 21.47 15.80
N GLU A 249 13.93 20.73 14.77
CA GLU A 249 14.86 21.19 13.73
C GLU A 249 14.30 22.41 12.98
N GLY A 250 13.06 22.32 12.48
CA GLY A 250 12.39 23.45 11.82
C GLY A 250 12.25 24.69 12.71
N ARG A 251 12.03 24.51 14.02
CA ARG A 251 12.01 25.62 14.99
C ARG A 251 13.38 26.28 15.09
N LYS A 252 14.47 25.49 15.24
CA LYS A 252 15.84 26.01 15.32
C LYS A 252 16.24 26.73 14.04
N GLU A 253 15.95 26.16 12.88
CA GLU A 253 16.22 26.80 11.58
C GLU A 253 15.44 28.11 11.45
N GLY A 254 14.17 28.12 11.85
CA GLY A 254 13.33 29.32 11.87
C GLY A 254 13.89 30.42 12.79
N GLU A 255 14.36 30.06 13.98
CA GLU A 255 14.99 31.01 14.92
C GLU A 255 16.29 31.59 14.37
N ILE A 256 17.14 30.76 13.77
CA ILE A 256 18.39 31.22 13.14
C ILE A 256 18.10 32.16 11.98
N LYS A 257 17.15 31.79 11.11
CA LYS A 257 16.76 32.61 9.96
C LYS A 257 16.15 33.94 10.40
N GLY A 258 15.21 33.89 11.34
CA GLY A 258 14.55 35.08 11.90
C GLY A 258 15.53 36.01 12.60
N ARG A 259 16.53 35.47 13.33
CA ARG A 259 17.59 36.28 13.94
C ARG A 259 18.46 36.97 12.89
N LYS A 260 18.91 36.25 11.86
CA LYS A 260 19.72 36.85 10.77
C LYS A 260 18.94 37.94 10.03
N GLU A 261 17.68 37.69 9.69
CA GLU A 261 16.80 38.68 9.05
C GLU A 261 16.59 39.90 9.95
N GLY A 262 16.39 39.69 11.26
CA GLY A 262 16.27 40.75 12.25
C GLY A 262 17.54 41.58 12.40
N GLU A 263 18.72 40.95 12.44
CA GLU A 263 20.02 41.64 12.53
C GLU A 263 20.29 42.50 11.28
N ILE A 264 20.02 41.97 10.08
CA ILE A 264 20.16 42.72 8.82
C ILE A 264 19.20 43.92 8.80
N LYS A 265 17.93 43.69 9.13
CA LYS A 265 16.92 44.75 9.16
C LYS A 265 17.25 45.82 10.19
N GLY A 266 17.64 45.43 11.40
CA GLY A 266 18.02 46.36 12.46
C GLY A 266 19.25 47.19 12.12
N ARG A 267 20.24 46.58 11.45
CA ARG A 267 21.41 47.31 10.93
C ARG A 267 21.00 48.34 9.88
N LEU A 268 20.18 47.95 8.92
CA LEU A 268 19.69 48.85 7.87
C LEU A 268 18.87 50.02 8.46
N GLU A 269 17.98 49.73 9.40
CA GLU A 269 17.22 50.76 10.12
C GLU A 269 18.13 51.72 10.90
N GLY A 270 19.20 51.21 11.53
CA GLY A 270 20.20 52.02 12.23
C GLY A 270 21.02 52.93 11.29
N GLU A 271 21.44 52.41 10.14
CA GLU A 271 22.13 53.18 9.09
C GLU A 271 21.21 54.29 8.55
N ILE A 272 19.96 53.97 8.18
CA ILE A 272 18.97 54.96 7.73
C ILE A 272 18.72 56.03 8.80
N LYS A 273 18.53 55.63 10.05
CA LYS A 273 18.33 56.57 11.17
C LYS A 273 19.52 57.52 11.33
N THR A 274 20.73 57.02 11.12
CA THR A 274 21.96 57.81 11.24
C THR A 274 22.03 58.86 10.12
N LEU A 275 21.86 58.43 8.87
CA LEU A 275 21.89 59.31 7.70
C LEU A 275 20.77 60.36 7.75
N PHE A 276 19.56 59.97 8.15
CA PHE A 276 18.41 60.87 8.22
C PHE A 276 18.51 61.87 9.39
N ASN A 277 18.73 61.40 10.62
CA ASN A 277 18.65 62.28 11.79
C ASN A 277 19.90 63.14 12.03
N TYR A 278 21.09 62.60 11.74
CA TYR A 278 22.35 63.27 12.05
C TYR A 278 22.97 63.94 10.83
N LEU A 279 22.93 63.30 9.66
CA LEU A 279 23.46 63.87 8.41
C LEU A 279 22.42 64.67 7.61
N LYS A 280 21.14 64.64 8.02
CA LYS A 280 20.04 65.41 7.42
C LYS A 280 19.80 65.12 5.93
N MET A 281 20.16 63.93 5.47
CA MET A 281 19.91 63.48 4.10
C MET A 281 18.41 63.25 3.87
N THR A 282 17.94 63.45 2.64
CA THR A 282 16.56 63.13 2.23
C THR A 282 16.37 61.62 2.02
N ALA A 283 15.12 61.15 1.97
CA ALA A 283 14.83 59.73 1.71
C ALA A 283 15.37 59.26 0.35
N GLU A 284 15.38 60.13 -0.66
CA GLU A 284 15.88 59.87 -2.01
C GLU A 284 17.41 59.73 -2.04
N GLU A 285 18.12 60.58 -1.29
CA GLU A 285 19.57 60.50 -1.13
C GLU A 285 19.98 59.21 -0.41
N ILE A 286 19.27 58.85 0.67
CA ILE A 286 19.54 57.63 1.45
C ILE A 286 19.24 56.36 0.63
N ALA A 287 18.15 56.34 -0.13
CA ALA A 287 17.81 55.22 -1.01
C ALA A 287 18.88 54.98 -2.08
N THR A 288 19.43 56.07 -2.63
CA THR A 288 20.52 56.00 -3.61
C THR A 288 21.83 55.51 -2.98
N GLU A 289 22.21 56.06 -1.83
CA GLU A 289 23.46 55.73 -1.11
C GLU A 289 23.48 54.27 -0.66
N LEU A 290 22.40 53.80 -0.03
CA LEU A 290 22.29 52.43 0.49
C LEU A 290 21.82 51.42 -0.57
N LYS A 291 21.56 51.88 -1.79
CA LYS A 291 21.00 51.09 -2.91
C LYS A 291 19.75 50.30 -2.48
N GLN A 292 18.87 50.96 -1.74
CA GLN A 292 17.61 50.38 -1.27
C GLN A 292 16.43 50.99 -2.02
N PRO A 293 15.30 50.26 -2.13
CA PRO A 293 14.06 50.83 -2.66
C PRO A 293 13.62 52.06 -1.86
N LEU A 294 13.29 53.15 -2.55
CA LEU A 294 12.85 54.41 -1.92
C LEU A 294 11.66 54.21 -0.97
N GLU A 295 10.68 53.40 -1.38
CA GLU A 295 9.51 53.06 -0.54
C GLU A 295 9.91 52.42 0.79
N GLN A 296 10.91 51.55 0.80
CA GLN A 296 11.39 50.89 2.01
C GLN A 296 12.08 51.87 2.96
N VAL A 297 12.87 52.80 2.41
CA VAL A 297 13.53 53.86 3.18
C VAL A 297 12.50 54.83 3.78
N GLN A 298 11.52 55.25 2.98
CA GLN A 298 10.45 56.15 3.42
C GLN A 298 9.65 55.54 4.58
N GLN A 299 9.26 54.26 4.47
CA GLN A 299 8.55 53.56 5.54
C GLN A 299 9.32 53.50 6.88
N ILE A 300 10.65 53.44 6.82
CA ILE A 300 11.51 53.43 8.02
C ILE A 300 11.60 54.85 8.60
N ILE A 301 11.78 55.87 7.76
CA ILE A 301 11.81 57.27 8.18
C ILE A 301 10.48 57.70 8.81
N ASP A 302 9.35 57.35 8.21
CA ASP A 302 8.01 57.68 8.73
C ASP A 302 7.75 57.08 10.12
N LYS A 303 8.37 55.93 10.43
CA LYS A 303 8.33 55.30 11.76
C LYS A 303 9.24 56.00 12.78
N LEU A 304 10.30 56.68 12.33
CA LEU A 304 11.23 57.42 13.19
C LEU A 304 10.72 58.82 13.56
N GLY A 305 9.77 59.37 12.79
CA GLY A 305 9.16 60.69 13.01
C GLY A 305 7.90 60.70 13.88
N ARG A 306 7.46 59.55 14.40
CA ARG A 306 6.45 59.42 15.46
C ARG A 306 7.11 59.32 16.83
#